data_AF-A0A353NPU6-F1
#
_entry.id   AF-A0A353NPU6-F1
#
_cell.length_a   1.000
_cell.length_b   1.000
_cell.length_c   1.000
_cell.angle_alpha   90.00
_cell.angle_beta   90.00
_cell.angle_gamma   90.00
#
_symmetry.space_group_name_H-M   'P 1'
#
loop_
_entity.id
_entity.type
_entity.pdbx_description
1 polymer ?
#
loop_
_entity_poly.entity_id
_entity_poly.type
_entity_poly.pdbx_seq_one_letter_code
_entity_poly.pdbx_strand_id
1 'polypeptide(L)' 'NKDLQNPSPYNTYLHMGLPPSPIANPGLSSIKAVLYPADVDYLFFVARGDGSHHFSVTFTEHQKAARHYQK' A
#
# COMPACT_ATOMS: atom_id res chain seq x y z
N ASN A 1 12.78 -12.12 -4.02
CA ASN A 1 11.93 -11.60 -5.10
C ASN A 1 12.75 -10.60 -5.91
N LYS A 2 13.17 -10.94 -7.14
CA LYS A 2 14.14 -10.13 -7.93
C LYS A 2 13.49 -8.92 -8.58
N ASP A 3 12.19 -9.00 -8.90
CA ASP A 3 11.48 -7.97 -9.65
C ASP A 3 11.33 -6.65 -8.88
N LEU A 4 11.28 -6.72 -7.54
CA LEU A 4 11.21 -5.53 -6.68
C LEU A 4 12.47 -4.64 -6.77
N GLN A 5 13.57 -5.16 -7.30
CA GLN A 5 14.83 -4.43 -7.47
C GLN A 5 15.03 -3.89 -8.91
N ASN A 6 14.03 -4.03 -9.79
CA ASN A 6 14.10 -3.53 -11.16
C ASN A 6 14.09 -1.99 -11.18
N PRO A 7 15.10 -1.30 -11.75
CA PRO A 7 15.23 0.17 -11.74
C PRO A 7 14.32 0.87 -12.75
N SER A 8 13.04 0.50 -12.81
CA SER A 8 12.01 1.18 -13.62
C SER A 8 11.59 2.49 -12.96
N PRO A 9 11.31 3.57 -13.71
CA PRO A 9 10.78 4.82 -13.15
C PRO A 9 9.40 4.65 -12.48
N TYR A 10 8.71 3.53 -12.71
CA TYR A 10 7.44 3.18 -12.05
C TYR A 10 7.64 2.40 -10.73
N ASN A 11 8.87 2.05 -10.35
CA ASN A 11 9.11 1.23 -9.16
C ASN A 11 9.13 2.10 -7.89
N THR A 12 8.00 2.13 -7.19
CA THR A 12 7.84 2.87 -5.92
C THR A 12 8.58 2.24 -4.73
N TYR A 13 9.24 1.08 -4.90
CA TYR A 13 10.20 0.59 -3.90
C TYR A 13 11.54 1.33 -3.97
N LEU A 14 11.90 1.86 -5.14
CA LEU A 14 13.19 2.52 -5.38
C LEU A 14 13.07 4.04 -5.50
N HIS A 15 11.91 4.54 -5.94
CA HIS A 15 11.66 5.96 -6.14
C HIS A 15 10.57 6.47 -5.18
N MET A 16 10.86 7.57 -4.50
CA MET A 16 9.90 8.23 -3.60
C MET A 16 8.86 9.04 -4.40
N GLY A 17 7.63 9.08 -3.90
CA GLY A 17 6.54 9.84 -4.51
C GLY A 17 5.69 9.01 -5.48
N LEU A 18 4.92 9.69 -6.33
CA LEU A 18 4.06 9.06 -7.34
C LEU A 18 4.87 8.65 -8.59
N PRO A 19 4.47 7.58 -9.30
CA PRO A 19 5.07 7.23 -10.59
C PRO A 19 4.76 8.31 -11.65
N PRO A 20 5.48 8.32 -12.80
CA PRO A 20 5.34 9.35 -13.83
C PRO A 20 3.94 9.46 -14.46
N SER A 21 3.17 8.37 -14.46
CA SER A 21 1.79 8.35 -14.95
C SER A 21 0.96 7.25 -14.26
N PRO A 22 -0.38 7.27 -14.36
CA PRO A 22 -1.24 6.22 -13.83
C PRO A 22 -0.92 4.84 -14.42
N ILE A 23 -0.99 3.80 -13.59
CA ILE A 23 -0.74 2.41 -14.01
C ILE A 23 -2.02 1.67 -14.45
N ALA A 24 -3.19 2.27 -14.25
CA ALA A 24 -4.49 1.68 -14.54
C ALA A 24 -5.57 2.75 -14.70
N ASN A 25 -6.74 2.35 -15.19
CA ASN A 25 -7.93 3.19 -15.27
C ASN A 25 -8.72 3.12 -13.95
N PRO A 26 -8.78 4.19 -13.14
CA PRO A 26 -9.45 4.15 -11.84
C PRO A 26 -10.98 4.16 -11.99
N GLY A 27 -11.66 3.41 -11.13
CA GLY A 27 -13.10 3.50 -10.98
C GLY A 27 -13.52 4.75 -10.19
N LEU A 28 -14.81 5.07 -10.19
CA LEU A 28 -15.35 6.24 -9.47
C LEU A 28 -15.05 6.19 -7.96
N SER A 29 -15.08 5.00 -7.35
CA SER A 29 -14.75 4.82 -5.93
C SER A 29 -13.30 5.21 -5.63
N SER A 30 -12.35 4.81 -6.49
CA SER A 30 -10.94 5.17 -6.37
C SER A 30 -10.72 6.68 -6.50
N ILE A 31 -11.42 7.34 -7.43
CA ILE A 31 -11.35 8.81 -7.60
C ILE A 31 -11.86 9.50 -6.34
N LYS A 32 -13.01 9.07 -5.80
CA LYS A 32 -13.56 9.64 -4.55
C LYS A 32 -12.62 9.45 -3.37
N ALA A 33 -11.98 8.28 -3.25
CA ALA A 33 -11.05 8.00 -2.15
C ALA A 33 -9.81 8.91 -2.16
N VAL A 34 -9.33 9.32 -3.34
CA VAL A 34 -8.23 10.28 -3.48
C VAL A 34 -8.69 11.71 -3.12
N LEU A 35 -9.90 12.10 -3.51
CA LEU A 35 -10.44 13.44 -3.22
C LEU A 35 -10.89 13.61 -1.76
N TYR A 36 -11.37 12.55 -1.13
CA TYR A 36 -11.93 12.54 0.21
C TYR A 36 -11.35 11.36 1.02
N PRO A 37 -10.06 11.42 1.39
CA PRO A 37 -9.44 10.37 2.19
C PRO A 37 -10.02 10.33 3.61
N ALA A 38 -9.89 9.18 4.27
CA ALA A 38 -10.18 9.07 5.69
C ALA A 38 -9.15 9.86 6.50
N ASP A 39 -9.60 10.51 7.58
CA ASP A 39 -8.74 11.23 8.52
C ASP A 39 -8.15 10.25 9.55
N VAL A 40 -7.03 9.61 9.18
CA VAL A 40 -6.37 8.55 9.96
C VAL A 40 -4.84 8.60 9.77
N ASP A 41 -4.11 8.19 10.82
CA ASP A 41 -2.64 8.20 10.84
C ASP A 41 -1.99 6.90 10.33
N TYR A 42 -2.73 6.03 9.64
CA TYR A 42 -2.21 4.74 9.21
C TYR A 42 -1.17 4.89 8.11
N LEU A 43 0.01 4.29 8.33
CA LEU A 43 1.12 4.28 7.36
C LEU A 43 1.33 2.90 6.72
N PHE A 44 0.82 1.84 7.36
CA PHE A 44 1.06 0.48 6.93
C PHE A 44 -0.25 -0.31 6.88
N PHE A 45 -0.33 -1.27 5.96
CA PHE A 45 -1.41 -2.25 5.91
C PHE A 45 -0.91 -3.63 5.52
N VAL A 46 -1.59 -4.68 5.97
CA VAL A 46 -1.35 -6.07 5.54
C VAL A 46 -2.68 -6.79 5.33
N ALA A 47 -2.74 -7.68 4.34
CA ALA A 47 -3.92 -8.51 4.12
C ALA A 47 -4.13 -9.50 5.27
N ARG A 48 -5.39 -9.67 5.70
CA ARG A 48 -5.77 -10.63 6.75
C ARG A 48 -6.05 -12.05 6.22
N GLY A 49 -6.22 -12.20 4.91
CA GLY A 49 -6.56 -13.46 4.24
C GLY A 49 -8.05 -13.69 4.01
N ASP A 50 -8.92 -12.88 4.62
CA ASP A 50 -10.39 -12.93 4.48
C ASP A 50 -10.94 -11.89 3.48
N GLY A 51 -10.06 -11.25 2.72
CA GLY A 51 -10.40 -10.13 1.82
C GLY A 51 -10.34 -8.75 2.48
N SER A 52 -10.06 -8.67 3.79
CA SER A 52 -9.85 -7.41 4.51
C SER A 52 -8.38 -7.11 4.81
N HIS A 53 -8.12 -5.91 5.35
CA HIS A 53 -6.79 -5.43 5.71
C HIS A 53 -6.70 -5.08 7.21
N HIS A 54 -5.53 -5.30 7.79
CA HIS A 54 -5.13 -4.75 9.08
C HIS A 54 -4.26 -3.51 8.85
N PHE A 55 -4.63 -2.37 9.43
CA PHE A 55 -3.91 -1.10 9.32
C PHE A 55 -3.10 -0.81 10.58
N SER A 56 -1.94 -0.17 10.43
CA SER A 56 -1.03 0.14 11.54
C SER A 56 -0.39 1.51 11.36
N VAL A 57 -0.13 2.21 12.46
CA VAL A 57 0.54 3.52 12.46
C VAL A 57 2.06 3.32 12.47
N THR A 58 2.53 2.36 13.27
CA THR A 58 3.97 2.11 13.42
C THR A 58 4.45 0.89 12.65
N PHE A 59 5.73 0.89 12.28
CA PHE A 59 6.36 -0.25 11.63
C PHE A 59 6.39 -1.50 12.53
N THR A 60 6.56 -1.32 13.85
CA THR A 60 6.58 -2.44 14.81
C THR A 60 5.23 -3.14 14.88
N GLU A 61 4.13 -2.40 14.88
CA GLU A 61 2.77 -2.96 14.81
C GLU A 61 2.56 -3.70 13.50
N HIS A 62 2.94 -3.07 12.37
CA HIS A 62 2.84 -3.70 11.06
C HIS A 62 3.57 -5.04 11.00
N GLN A 63 4.80 -5.12 11.52
CA GLN A 63 5.55 -6.39 11.56
C GLN A 63 4.86 -7.46 12.42
N LYS A 64 4.25 -7.09 13.55
CA LYS A 64 3.50 -8.02 14.38
C LYS A 64 2.27 -8.54 13.63
N ALA A 65 1.53 -7.66 12.97
CA ALA A 65 0.39 -8.02 12.14
C ALA A 65 0.81 -8.91 10.95
N ALA A 66 1.88 -8.57 10.24
CA ALA A 66 2.39 -9.36 9.12
C ALA A 66 2.75 -10.79 9.54
N ARG A 67 3.49 -10.95 10.66
CA ARG A 67 3.80 -12.28 11.24
C ARG A 67 2.57 -13.05 11.71
N HIS A 68 1.48 -12.35 12.03
CA HIS A 68 0.23 -12.97 12.45
C HIS A 68 -0.56 -13.51 11.25
N TYR A 69 -0.69 -12.72 10.18
CA TYR A 69 -1.53 -13.06 9.03
C TYR A 69 -0.80 -13.82 7.89
N GLN A 70 0.52 -13.69 7.76
CA GLN A 70 1.30 -14.32 6.67
C GLN A 70 1.99 -15.63 7.10
N LYS A 71 1.35 -16.41 7.98
CA LYS A 71 1.87 -17.73 8.35
C LYS A 71 1.62 -18.78 7.28
#